data_AF-A0A9W4WKM5-F1
#
_entry.id   AF-A0A9W4WKM5-F1
#
_cell.length_a   1.000
_cell.length_b   1.000
_cell.length_c   1.000
_cell.angle_alpha   90.00
_cell.angle_beta   90.00
_cell.angle_gamma   90.00
#
_symmetry.space_group_name_H-M   'P 1'
#
loop_
_entity.id
_entity.type
_entity.pdbx_description
1 polymer ?
#
loop_
_entity_poly.entity_id
_entity_poly.type
_entity_poly.pdbx_seq_one_letter_code
_entity_poly.pdbx_strand_id
1 'polypeptide(L)'
;MEEDGELVNTHNHRVAPIWQVRDHFRYICFDESVLPPSGTGSSGLPRVACVSEFEFDGGPGGRNLHPDVISALSSALTSGRKMEWRLRLPTRRLMSARREIRSALGNALLNTAFPSLVEFKVKLDDADPHDETFESGNLLDNGEAEDRLSLGVRRVCQLPTLRRLHLESLWILSPVAFGSQQNPQDMFSSSLEYLYVDCAVTTPEGRYLLTGNPEKAMMDDGGYATTSDASLAAFDSDDSDASDFQPDFEWAKQAGEFPGRWFRLIPDPATFTPLAVSFAEAVAKMPSLRRMDVHFGGTAANTRAPLEMSYFAPGEANPQRAEEV
;
A
#
# COMPACT_ATOMS: atom_id res chain seq x y z
N MET A 1 30.72 32.31 -19.67
CA MET A 1 29.76 31.64 -20.57
C MET A 1 30.20 30.21 -20.70
N GLU A 2 29.81 29.41 -19.73
CA GLU A 2 29.61 27.97 -19.88
C GLU A 2 28.17 27.80 -19.39
N GLU A 3 27.26 27.68 -20.36
CA GLU A 3 25.85 27.36 -20.17
C GLU A 3 25.75 25.85 -19.99
N ASP A 4 26.01 25.38 -18.78
CA ASP A 4 25.50 24.08 -18.33
C ASP A 4 24.89 24.35 -16.94
N GLY A 5 23.61 24.72 -16.96
CA GLY A 5 22.84 25.12 -15.78
C GLY A 5 22.51 23.97 -14.84
N GLU A 6 23.50 23.17 -14.45
CA GLU A 6 23.36 22.29 -13.29
C GLU A 6 23.45 23.15 -12.03
N LEU A 7 22.32 23.25 -11.32
CA LEU A 7 22.27 23.77 -9.95
C LEU A 7 23.16 22.89 -9.07
N VAL A 8 24.42 23.28 -8.91
CA VAL A 8 25.32 22.67 -7.93
C VAL A 8 24.79 23.05 -6.55
N ASN A 9 24.32 22.04 -5.81
CA ASN A 9 23.84 22.24 -4.44
C ASN A 9 25.01 22.67 -3.54
N THR A 10 25.19 23.98 -3.37
CA THR A 10 26.21 24.57 -2.50
C THR A 10 25.88 24.45 -1.02
N HIS A 11 24.72 23.87 -0.69
CA HIS A 11 24.30 23.58 0.66
C HIS A 11 24.28 22.06 0.81
N ASN A 12 24.77 21.53 1.93
CA ASN A 12 24.80 20.10 2.22
C ASN A 12 23.39 19.51 2.46
N HIS A 13 22.35 20.00 1.77
CA HIS A 13 21.01 19.44 1.84
C HIS A 13 21.03 18.07 1.14
N ARG A 14 20.90 17.02 1.94
CA ARG A 14 20.80 15.62 1.48
C ARG A 14 19.38 15.25 1.02
N VAL A 15 18.47 16.21 1.02
CA VAL A 15 17.04 16.02 0.72
C VAL A 15 16.70 16.48 -0.68
N ALA A 16 15.66 15.86 -1.25
CA ALA A 16 15.18 16.19 -2.58
C ALA A 16 14.70 17.66 -2.64
N PRO A 17 14.92 18.35 -3.77
CA PRO A 17 14.31 19.65 -4.01
C PRO A 17 12.78 19.60 -3.88
N ILE A 18 12.17 20.69 -3.39
CA ILE A 18 10.73 20.78 -3.13
C ILE A 18 9.89 20.47 -4.37
N TRP A 19 10.39 20.81 -5.56
CA TRP A 19 9.70 20.58 -6.83
C TRP A 19 9.63 19.10 -7.21
N GLN A 20 10.53 18.24 -6.71
CA GLN A 20 10.43 16.78 -6.92
C GLN A 20 9.29 16.20 -6.10
N VAL A 21 9.08 16.72 -4.88
CA VAL A 21 8.13 16.16 -3.91
C VAL A 21 6.75 16.83 -3.94
N ARG A 22 6.62 18.04 -4.49
CA ARG A 22 5.35 18.80 -4.52
C ARG A 22 4.23 18.08 -5.31
N ASP A 23 4.62 17.28 -6.29
CA ASP A 23 3.67 16.58 -7.17
C ASP A 23 3.47 15.10 -6.78
N HIS A 24 4.23 14.58 -5.79
CA HIS A 24 4.14 13.18 -5.34
C HIS A 24 2.74 12.77 -4.89
N PHE A 25 1.94 13.70 -4.38
CA PHE A 25 0.58 13.41 -3.90
C PHE A 25 -0.49 14.15 -4.71
N ARG A 26 -0.16 14.55 -5.94
CA ARG A 26 -1.14 15.03 -6.91
C ARG A 26 -1.59 13.87 -7.77
N TYR A 27 -2.89 13.66 -7.77
CA TYR A 27 -3.54 12.59 -8.51
C TYR A 27 -4.19 13.17 -9.77
N ILE A 28 -3.93 12.54 -10.90
CA ILE A 28 -4.61 12.81 -12.17
C ILE A 28 -5.96 12.11 -12.10
N CYS A 29 -7.02 12.90 -12.28
CA CYS A 29 -8.40 12.44 -12.40
C CYS A 29 -8.89 12.62 -13.84
N PHE A 30 -9.93 11.88 -14.23
CA PHE A 30 -10.68 12.24 -15.42
C PHE A 30 -11.46 13.52 -15.14
N ASP A 31 -11.48 14.42 -16.11
CA ASP A 31 -12.51 15.44 -16.16
C ASP A 31 -13.77 14.79 -16.75
N GLU A 32 -14.76 14.53 -15.89
CA GLU A 32 -16.00 13.87 -16.32
C GLU A 32 -16.78 14.69 -17.36
N SER A 33 -16.55 16.00 -17.42
CA SER A 33 -17.22 16.87 -18.39
C SER A 33 -16.77 16.64 -19.84
N VAL A 34 -15.58 16.06 -20.04
CA VAL A 34 -15.04 15.75 -21.37
C VAL A 34 -15.22 14.29 -21.78
N LEU A 35 -15.72 13.43 -20.88
CA LEU A 35 -15.99 12.03 -21.21
C LEU A 35 -17.31 11.91 -21.99
N PRO A 36 -17.40 10.99 -22.97
CA PRO A 36 -18.65 10.71 -23.67
C PRO A 36 -19.75 10.32 -22.67
N PRO A 37 -21.01 10.74 -22.88
CA PRO A 37 -22.10 10.37 -21.99
C PRO A 37 -22.24 8.85 -21.93
N SER A 38 -22.08 8.31 -20.73
CA SER A 38 -22.14 6.88 -20.45
C SER A 38 -23.58 6.36 -20.59
N GLY A 39 -23.91 5.69 -21.70
CA GLY A 39 -25.20 4.99 -21.82
C GLY A 39 -25.40 3.83 -20.83
N THR A 40 -24.33 3.42 -20.11
CA THR A 40 -24.32 2.20 -19.27
C THR A 40 -23.64 2.36 -17.90
N GLY A 41 -23.45 3.57 -17.37
CA GLY A 41 -22.98 3.77 -15.98
C GLY A 41 -21.51 3.44 -15.66
N SER A 42 -20.70 3.03 -16.64
CA SER A 42 -19.23 3.03 -16.54
C SER A 42 -18.68 4.29 -17.21
N SER A 43 -17.51 4.78 -16.79
CA SER A 43 -16.77 5.86 -17.48
C SER A 43 -16.90 5.71 -18.99
N GLY A 44 -17.22 6.80 -19.71
CA GLY A 44 -17.55 6.80 -21.14
C GLY A 44 -16.43 6.36 -22.10
N LEU A 45 -15.44 5.63 -21.60
CA LEU A 45 -14.32 5.09 -22.35
C LEU A 45 -14.78 3.96 -23.29
N PRO A 46 -14.20 3.88 -24.50
CA PRO A 46 -14.48 2.80 -25.43
C PRO A 46 -13.97 1.46 -24.86
N ARG A 47 -14.74 0.39 -25.08
CA ARG A 47 -14.30 -0.97 -24.71
C ARG A 47 -13.17 -1.42 -25.64
N VAL A 48 -12.09 -1.94 -25.06
CA VAL A 48 -10.89 -2.39 -25.77
C VAL A 48 -10.65 -3.86 -25.46
N ALA A 49 -10.88 -4.72 -26.45
CA ALA A 49 -10.74 -6.18 -26.31
C ALA A 49 -9.39 -6.73 -26.80
N CYS A 50 -8.54 -5.92 -27.43
CA CYS A 50 -7.25 -6.37 -27.97
C CYS A 50 -6.11 -6.33 -26.95
N VAL A 51 -6.32 -5.72 -25.78
CA VAL A 51 -5.30 -5.59 -24.73
C VAL A 51 -5.44 -6.76 -23.75
N SER A 52 -4.40 -7.59 -23.65
CA SER A 52 -4.36 -8.74 -22.74
C SER A 52 -3.61 -8.47 -21.44
N GLU A 53 -2.72 -7.48 -21.43
CA GLU A 53 -1.88 -7.12 -20.28
C GLU A 53 -1.86 -5.60 -20.13
N PHE A 54 -1.98 -5.12 -18.90
CA PHE A 54 -1.99 -3.68 -18.59
C PHE A 54 -1.18 -3.40 -17.33
N GLU A 55 -0.20 -2.53 -17.45
CA GLU A 55 0.65 -2.09 -16.34
C GLU A 55 0.53 -0.57 -16.20
N PHE A 56 0.39 -0.13 -14.96
CA PHE A 56 0.47 1.27 -14.58
C PHE A 56 1.57 1.47 -13.53
N ASP A 57 2.47 2.42 -13.78
CA ASP A 57 3.55 2.79 -12.86
C ASP A 57 3.42 4.22 -12.34
N GLY A 58 2.94 4.38 -11.11
CA GLY A 58 3.01 5.62 -10.33
C GLY A 58 4.39 5.83 -9.70
N GLY A 59 5.41 6.07 -10.52
CA GLY A 59 6.81 6.13 -10.10
C GLY A 59 7.25 7.44 -9.41
N PRO A 60 8.43 7.46 -8.76
CA PRO A 60 9.00 8.66 -8.15
C PRO A 60 9.30 9.74 -9.21
N GLY A 61 8.86 10.97 -8.93
CA GLY A 61 9.00 12.12 -9.83
C GLY A 61 7.84 12.33 -10.83
N GLY A 62 6.82 11.48 -10.83
CA GLY A 62 5.61 11.61 -11.65
C GLY A 62 4.37 12.02 -10.86
N ARG A 63 3.30 12.41 -11.58
CA ARG A 63 1.96 12.52 -11.01
C ARG A 63 1.34 11.12 -10.91
N ASN A 64 0.68 10.84 -9.80
CA ASN A 64 -0.04 9.57 -9.63
C ASN A 64 -1.37 9.60 -10.39
N LEU A 65 -1.90 8.44 -10.80
CA LEU A 65 -3.29 8.36 -11.25
C LEU A 65 -4.19 8.12 -10.04
N HIS A 66 -5.33 8.81 -10.00
CA HIS A 66 -6.36 8.53 -9.00
C HIS A 66 -6.87 7.09 -9.18
N PRO A 67 -7.15 6.33 -8.10
CA PRO A 67 -7.66 4.96 -8.22
C PRO A 67 -8.90 4.82 -9.11
N ASP A 68 -9.78 5.82 -9.13
CA ASP A 68 -10.97 5.83 -10.01
C ASP A 68 -10.61 5.86 -11.50
N VAL A 69 -9.53 6.56 -11.87
CA VAL A 69 -9.02 6.58 -13.25
C VAL A 69 -8.53 5.19 -13.64
N ILE A 70 -7.76 4.55 -12.76
CA ILE A 70 -7.22 3.21 -12.98
C ILE A 70 -8.36 2.19 -13.08
N SER A 71 -9.39 2.33 -12.23
CA SER A 71 -10.62 1.53 -12.27
C SER A 71 -11.35 1.66 -13.60
N ALA A 72 -11.55 2.90 -14.05
CA ALA A 72 -12.20 3.21 -15.32
C ALA A 72 -11.43 2.63 -16.51
N LEU A 73 -10.12 2.82 -16.56
CA LEU A 73 -9.25 2.25 -17.59
C LEU A 73 -9.33 0.73 -17.57
N SER A 74 -9.14 0.11 -16.40
CA SER A 74 -9.16 -1.35 -16.25
C SER A 74 -10.49 -1.97 -16.66
N SER A 75 -11.62 -1.30 -16.34
CA SER A 75 -12.97 -1.73 -16.74
C SER A 75 -13.19 -1.67 -18.26
N ALA A 76 -12.50 -0.76 -18.97
CA ALA A 76 -12.57 -0.67 -20.41
C ALA A 76 -11.82 -1.81 -21.12
N LEU A 77 -10.84 -2.44 -20.45
CA LEU A 77 -10.02 -3.53 -20.99
C LEU A 77 -10.71 -4.89 -20.83
N THR A 78 -11.72 -5.15 -21.65
CA THR A 78 -12.62 -6.33 -21.49
C THR A 78 -11.94 -7.69 -21.65
N SER A 79 -10.72 -7.72 -22.19
CA SER A 79 -9.93 -8.95 -22.37
C SER A 79 -8.61 -8.91 -21.61
N GLY A 80 -8.44 -7.94 -20.70
CA GLY A 80 -7.27 -7.85 -19.82
C GLY A 80 -7.19 -9.07 -18.90
N ARG A 81 -6.15 -9.87 -19.07
CA ARG A 81 -5.89 -11.09 -18.29
C ARG A 81 -4.85 -10.89 -17.22
N LYS A 82 -3.87 -10.00 -17.44
CA LYS A 82 -2.90 -9.61 -16.42
C LYS A 82 -2.97 -8.12 -16.19
N MET A 83 -3.02 -7.72 -14.92
CA MET A 83 -2.96 -6.31 -14.56
C MET A 83 -1.93 -6.10 -13.46
N GLU A 84 -1.14 -5.05 -13.60
CA GLU A 84 -0.26 -4.54 -12.55
C GLU A 84 -0.59 -3.08 -12.24
N TRP A 85 -0.94 -2.80 -10.99
CA TRP A 85 -1.19 -1.46 -10.50
C TRP A 85 -0.09 -1.09 -9.50
N ARG A 86 0.75 -0.10 -9.82
CA ARG A 86 1.68 0.51 -8.86
C ARG A 86 1.12 1.84 -8.40
N LEU A 87 0.80 1.90 -7.10
CA LEU A 87 0.11 3.00 -6.46
C LEU A 87 0.96 3.53 -5.33
N ARG A 88 0.84 4.82 -5.06
CA ARG A 88 1.44 5.47 -3.89
C ARG A 88 0.36 6.13 -3.07
N LEU A 89 0.35 5.86 -1.76
CA LEU A 89 -0.51 6.61 -0.85
C LEU A 89 0.17 7.91 -0.41
N PRO A 90 -0.62 8.94 -0.05
CA PRO A 90 -0.12 10.07 0.70
C PRO A 90 0.57 9.64 1.98
N THR A 91 1.64 10.34 2.34
CA THR A 91 2.38 10.09 3.58
C THR A 91 1.50 10.32 4.81
N ARG A 92 1.89 9.77 5.96
CA ARG A 92 1.12 9.88 7.21
C ARG A 92 0.97 11.31 7.71
N ARG A 93 1.85 12.25 7.32
CA ARG A 93 1.63 13.68 7.61
C ARG A 93 0.36 14.25 6.94
N LEU A 94 -0.13 13.60 5.88
CA LEU A 94 -1.30 13.99 5.09
C LEU A 94 -2.48 13.03 5.32
N MET A 95 -2.77 12.67 6.58
CA MET A 95 -3.78 11.65 6.93
C MET A 95 -5.14 11.82 6.23
N SER A 96 -5.61 13.06 6.04
CA SER A 96 -6.90 13.29 5.36
C SER A 96 -6.87 12.83 3.91
N ALA A 97 -5.88 13.28 3.14
CA ALA A 97 -5.70 12.85 1.75
C ALA A 97 -5.40 11.35 1.67
N ARG A 98 -4.67 10.81 2.65
CA ARG A 98 -4.37 9.39 2.74
C ARG A 98 -5.63 8.55 2.88
N ARG A 99 -6.57 8.94 3.76
CA ARG A 99 -7.87 8.29 3.88
C ARG A 99 -8.66 8.36 2.58
N GLU A 100 -8.73 9.54 1.98
CA GLU A 100 -9.44 9.74 0.71
C GLU A 100 -8.94 8.80 -0.39
N ILE A 101 -7.63 8.79 -0.66
CA ILE A 101 -7.04 7.94 -1.71
C ILE A 101 -7.15 6.45 -1.37
N ARG A 102 -7.00 6.08 -0.08
CA ARG A 102 -7.22 4.70 0.38
C ARG A 102 -8.67 4.25 0.16
N SER A 103 -9.63 5.11 0.50
CA SER A 103 -11.06 4.88 0.33
C SER A 103 -11.42 4.75 -1.15
N ALA A 104 -10.86 5.63 -2.00
CA ALA A 104 -10.96 5.55 -3.46
C ALA A 104 -10.37 4.24 -4.02
N LEU A 105 -9.21 3.79 -3.51
CA LEU A 105 -8.64 2.50 -3.89
C LEU A 105 -9.55 1.33 -3.50
N GLY A 106 -10.11 1.35 -2.29
CA GLY A 106 -11.10 0.35 -1.87
C GLY A 106 -12.32 0.33 -2.81
N ASN A 107 -12.86 1.50 -3.16
CA ASN A 107 -13.96 1.62 -4.12
C ASN A 107 -13.58 1.13 -5.53
N ALA A 108 -12.38 1.46 -6.00
CA ALA A 108 -11.87 0.96 -7.28
C ALA A 108 -11.82 -0.58 -7.28
N LEU A 109 -11.26 -1.20 -6.24
CA LEU A 109 -11.21 -2.66 -6.12
C LEU A 109 -12.61 -3.28 -6.01
N LEU A 110 -13.57 -2.62 -5.34
CA LEU A 110 -14.96 -3.08 -5.22
C LEU A 110 -15.76 -2.99 -6.53
N ASN A 111 -15.55 -1.93 -7.31
CA ASN A 111 -16.46 -1.57 -8.41
C ASN A 111 -15.90 -1.88 -9.81
N THR A 112 -14.57 -1.97 -9.97
CA THR A 112 -13.96 -2.22 -11.29
C THR A 112 -14.49 -3.52 -11.91
N ALA A 113 -14.91 -3.49 -13.17
CA ALA A 113 -15.27 -4.72 -13.86
C ALA A 113 -13.99 -5.46 -14.29
N PHE A 114 -13.77 -6.66 -13.75
CA PHE A 114 -12.63 -7.52 -14.10
C PHE A 114 -13.09 -8.79 -14.83
N PRO A 115 -13.60 -8.67 -16.08
CA PRO A 115 -14.31 -9.77 -16.74
C PRO A 115 -13.44 -10.97 -17.12
N SER A 116 -12.13 -10.77 -17.28
CA SER A 116 -11.20 -11.80 -17.77
C SER A 116 -9.88 -11.85 -17.00
N LEU A 117 -9.81 -11.18 -15.84
CA LEU A 117 -8.59 -11.06 -15.06
C LEU A 117 -8.19 -12.41 -14.49
N VAL A 118 -6.96 -12.83 -14.79
CA VAL A 118 -6.36 -14.10 -14.35
C VAL A 118 -5.25 -13.87 -13.33
N GLU A 119 -4.49 -12.79 -13.51
CA GLU A 119 -3.38 -12.42 -12.63
C GLU A 119 -3.48 -10.94 -12.31
N PHE A 120 -3.47 -10.63 -11.03
CA PHE A 120 -3.52 -9.27 -10.56
C PHE A 120 -2.42 -9.02 -9.56
N LYS A 121 -1.59 -8.03 -9.88
CA LYS A 121 -0.54 -7.53 -9.00
C LYS A 121 -0.85 -6.09 -8.64
N VAL A 122 -0.86 -5.81 -7.34
CA VAL A 122 -1.02 -4.44 -6.84
C VAL A 122 0.10 -4.17 -5.88
N LYS A 123 0.97 -3.23 -6.27
CA LYS A 123 2.02 -2.70 -5.42
C LYS A 123 1.54 -1.38 -4.84
N LEU A 124 1.42 -1.31 -3.53
CA LEU A 124 0.99 -0.11 -2.83
C LEU A 124 2.18 0.42 -2.02
N ASP A 125 2.82 1.50 -2.45
CA ASP A 125 3.89 2.13 -1.68
C ASP A 125 3.30 2.72 -0.38
N ASP A 126 3.25 1.89 0.67
CA ASP A 126 2.71 2.23 1.99
C ASP A 126 3.54 1.66 3.13
N ALA A 127 4.79 2.12 3.25
CA ALA A 127 5.72 1.63 4.27
C ALA A 127 5.18 1.80 5.70
N ASP A 128 5.48 0.86 6.60
CA ASP A 128 5.20 1.02 8.04
C ASP A 128 6.03 2.18 8.64
N PRO A 129 5.55 2.83 9.72
CA PRO A 129 6.37 3.80 10.45
C PRO A 129 7.67 3.14 10.93
N HIS A 130 8.80 3.80 10.72
CA HIS A 130 10.07 3.37 11.29
C HIS A 130 10.14 3.65 12.80
N ASP A 131 9.43 4.67 13.28
CA ASP A 131 9.21 4.88 14.70
C ASP A 131 7.99 4.07 15.15
N GLU A 132 8.19 2.94 15.82
CA GLU A 132 7.10 2.10 16.32
C GLU A 132 6.38 2.70 17.56
N THR A 133 6.82 3.87 18.03
CA THR A 133 6.07 4.72 18.98
C THR A 133 5.10 5.68 18.28
N PHE A 134 5.18 5.81 16.95
CA PHE A 134 4.34 6.71 16.17
C PHE A 134 2.86 6.31 16.20
N GLU A 135 1.97 7.28 16.39
CA GLU A 135 0.53 7.06 16.28
C GLU A 135 0.12 7.06 14.80
N SER A 136 -0.09 5.87 14.24
CA SER A 136 -0.38 5.69 12.80
C SER A 136 -1.67 6.36 12.32
N GLY A 137 -2.52 6.80 13.25
CA GLY A 137 -3.80 7.44 12.97
C GLY A 137 -4.88 6.46 12.47
N ASN A 138 -6.13 6.90 12.54
CA ASN A 138 -7.26 6.10 12.05
C ASN A 138 -7.44 6.33 10.53
N LEU A 139 -7.44 5.25 9.77
CA LEU A 139 -7.63 5.22 8.32
C LEU A 139 -9.07 4.96 7.89
N LEU A 140 -9.96 4.67 8.83
CA LEU A 140 -11.39 4.52 8.57
C LEU A 140 -12.05 5.90 8.39
N ASP A 141 -13.03 5.96 7.49
CA ASP A 141 -13.90 7.13 7.37
C ASP A 141 -14.89 7.17 8.55
N ASN A 142 -15.35 8.38 8.89
CA ASN A 142 -16.24 8.58 10.04
C ASN A 142 -17.55 7.80 9.87
N GLY A 143 -17.78 6.81 10.74
CA GLY A 143 -19.01 6.01 10.74
C GLY A 143 -18.93 4.72 9.93
N GLU A 144 -17.79 4.40 9.34
CA GLU A 144 -17.59 3.09 8.71
C GLU A 144 -17.36 2.01 9.78
N ALA A 145 -18.13 0.94 9.69
CA ALA A 145 -17.97 -0.22 10.57
C ALA A 145 -16.86 -1.18 10.11
N GLU A 146 -16.54 -1.18 8.80
CA GLU A 146 -15.59 -2.09 8.18
C GLU A 146 -14.65 -1.31 7.24
N ASP A 147 -13.39 -1.73 7.16
CA ASP A 147 -12.39 -1.11 6.28
C ASP A 147 -12.71 -1.35 4.81
N ARG A 148 -13.03 -0.27 4.08
CA ARG A 148 -13.39 -0.33 2.66
C ARG A 148 -12.30 -0.92 1.77
N LEU A 149 -11.02 -0.68 2.06
CA LEU A 149 -9.92 -1.28 1.28
C LEU A 149 -9.92 -2.81 1.44
N SER A 150 -10.04 -3.29 2.68
CA SER A 150 -10.17 -4.72 2.98
C SER A 150 -11.36 -5.34 2.25
N LEU A 151 -12.53 -4.68 2.23
CA LEU A 151 -13.68 -5.14 1.46
C LEU A 151 -13.40 -5.22 -0.06
N GLY A 152 -12.64 -4.27 -0.59
CA GLY A 152 -12.16 -4.30 -1.98
C GLY A 152 -11.28 -5.52 -2.27
N VAL A 153 -10.29 -5.78 -1.41
CA VAL A 153 -9.43 -6.98 -1.51
C VAL A 153 -10.26 -8.26 -1.45
N ARG A 154 -11.20 -8.33 -0.50
CA ARG A 154 -12.13 -9.45 -0.37
C ARG A 154 -12.87 -9.71 -1.67
N ARG A 155 -13.44 -8.68 -2.29
CA ARG A 155 -14.16 -8.80 -3.58
C ARG A 155 -13.23 -9.26 -4.70
N VAL A 156 -11.98 -8.79 -4.74
CA VAL A 156 -10.99 -9.26 -5.71
C VAL A 156 -10.71 -10.76 -5.55
N CYS A 157 -10.56 -11.25 -4.32
CA CYS A 157 -10.41 -12.68 -4.04
C CYS A 157 -11.64 -13.52 -4.45
N GLN A 158 -12.79 -12.90 -4.70
CA GLN A 158 -14.02 -13.54 -5.16
C GLN A 158 -14.17 -13.57 -6.70
N LEU A 159 -13.25 -12.95 -7.43
CA LEU A 159 -13.33 -12.90 -8.90
C LEU A 159 -13.20 -14.30 -9.52
N PRO A 160 -14.17 -14.74 -10.34
CA PRO A 160 -14.29 -16.13 -10.78
C PRO A 160 -13.16 -16.60 -11.69
N THR A 161 -12.46 -15.67 -12.35
CA THR A 161 -11.36 -15.98 -13.28
C THR A 161 -9.97 -15.80 -12.68
N LEU A 162 -9.88 -15.18 -11.49
CA LEU A 162 -8.61 -14.81 -10.88
C LEU A 162 -7.90 -16.04 -10.32
N ARG A 163 -6.69 -16.32 -10.83
CA ARG A 163 -5.84 -17.43 -10.41
C ARG A 163 -4.67 -16.98 -9.54
N ARG A 164 -4.18 -15.75 -9.70
CA ARG A 164 -3.04 -15.22 -8.95
C ARG A 164 -3.33 -13.82 -8.46
N LEU A 165 -3.13 -13.59 -7.16
CA LEU A 165 -3.22 -12.27 -6.55
C LEU A 165 -1.91 -11.97 -5.80
N HIS A 166 -1.30 -10.83 -6.11
CA HIS A 166 -0.13 -10.31 -5.42
C HIS A 166 -0.47 -8.94 -4.84
N LEU A 167 -0.45 -8.82 -3.53
CA LEU A 167 -0.61 -7.58 -2.78
C LEU A 167 0.76 -7.25 -2.17
N GLU A 168 1.53 -6.41 -2.83
CA GLU A 168 2.91 -6.10 -2.46
C GLU A 168 3.02 -4.76 -1.72
N SER A 169 4.08 -4.63 -0.93
CA SER A 169 4.50 -3.38 -0.26
C SER A 169 3.64 -2.93 0.94
N LEU A 170 3.39 -3.85 1.89
CA LEU A 170 2.86 -3.56 3.23
C LEU A 170 1.43 -3.00 3.25
N TRP A 171 0.48 -3.84 2.86
CA TRP A 171 -0.95 -3.57 2.94
C TRP A 171 -1.44 -3.51 4.38
N ILE A 172 -1.96 -2.35 4.78
CA ILE A 172 -2.74 -2.20 6.01
C ILE A 172 -4.13 -2.83 5.76
N LEU A 173 -4.42 -3.97 6.38
CA LEU A 173 -5.67 -4.72 6.21
C LEU A 173 -6.31 -5.04 7.55
N SER A 174 -7.63 -5.16 7.54
CA SER A 174 -8.41 -5.72 8.65
C SER A 174 -8.84 -7.16 8.32
N PRO A 175 -9.28 -7.94 9.33
CA PRO A 175 -9.70 -9.33 9.12
C PRO A 175 -10.80 -9.51 8.05
N VAL A 176 -11.64 -8.50 7.81
CA VAL A 176 -12.72 -8.57 6.82
C VAL A 176 -12.22 -8.82 5.39
N ALA A 177 -10.94 -8.52 5.09
CA ALA A 177 -10.33 -8.79 3.79
C ALA A 177 -10.40 -10.28 3.40
N PHE A 178 -10.36 -11.16 4.40
CA PHE A 178 -10.36 -12.61 4.24
C PHE A 178 -11.57 -13.27 4.93
N GLY A 179 -12.58 -12.45 5.24
CA GLY A 179 -13.91 -12.83 5.69
C GLY A 179 -14.08 -12.97 7.20
N SER A 180 -15.34 -13.14 7.61
CA SER A 180 -15.73 -13.42 8.99
C SER A 180 -16.47 -14.76 9.04
N GLN A 181 -16.45 -15.47 10.18
CA GLN A 181 -17.12 -16.76 10.35
C GLN A 181 -18.64 -16.71 10.11
N GLN A 182 -19.26 -15.53 10.18
CA GLN A 182 -20.71 -15.44 10.34
C GLN A 182 -21.51 -15.40 9.04
N ASN A 183 -20.88 -15.20 7.88
CA ASN A 183 -21.62 -15.02 6.63
C ASN A 183 -21.30 -16.10 5.58
N PRO A 184 -22.14 -17.13 5.40
CA PRO A 184 -21.90 -18.21 4.45
C PRO A 184 -21.89 -17.78 2.97
N GLN A 185 -22.28 -16.53 2.66
CA GLN A 185 -22.12 -15.94 1.32
C GLN A 185 -20.69 -15.44 1.04
N ASP A 186 -19.81 -15.55 2.02
CA ASP A 186 -18.39 -15.20 1.93
C ASP A 186 -17.57 -16.27 1.18
N MET A 187 -18.11 -16.80 0.08
CA MET A 187 -17.39 -17.77 -0.75
C MET A 187 -16.32 -17.05 -1.56
N PHE A 188 -15.07 -17.47 -1.42
CA PHE A 188 -13.97 -17.01 -2.27
C PHE A 188 -14.00 -17.70 -3.62
N SER A 189 -13.25 -17.15 -4.57
CA SER A 189 -13.16 -17.69 -5.91
C SER A 189 -12.69 -19.14 -5.90
N SER A 190 -13.38 -19.99 -6.66
CA SER A 190 -12.97 -21.37 -6.88
C SER A 190 -11.77 -21.50 -7.82
N SER A 191 -11.21 -20.42 -8.35
CA SER A 191 -10.07 -20.45 -9.29
C SER A 191 -8.76 -19.90 -8.73
N LEU A 192 -8.77 -19.24 -7.56
CA LEU A 192 -7.56 -18.68 -6.97
C LEU A 192 -6.61 -19.79 -6.56
N GLU A 193 -5.41 -19.80 -7.15
CA GLU A 193 -4.36 -20.80 -6.94
C GLU A 193 -3.19 -20.23 -6.14
N TYR A 194 -2.90 -18.95 -6.28
CA TYR A 194 -1.80 -18.27 -5.61
C TYR A 194 -2.24 -16.96 -4.98
N LEU A 195 -1.92 -16.79 -3.70
CA LEU A 195 -2.16 -15.57 -2.94
C LEU A 195 -0.85 -15.12 -2.26
N TYR A 196 -0.39 -13.94 -2.60
CA TYR A 196 0.75 -13.30 -1.95
C TYR A 196 0.31 -12.00 -1.30
N VAL A 197 0.66 -11.79 -0.03
CA VAL A 197 0.33 -10.57 0.70
C VAL A 197 1.49 -10.12 1.59
N ASP A 198 2.06 -8.97 1.28
CA ASP A 198 2.84 -8.19 2.24
C ASP A 198 1.86 -7.37 3.09
N CYS A 199 1.68 -7.73 4.36
CA CYS A 199 0.88 -7.01 5.33
C CYS A 199 1.75 -6.00 6.11
N ALA A 200 1.21 -4.81 6.30
CA ALA A 200 1.74 -3.85 7.28
C ALA A 200 1.62 -4.38 8.71
N VAL A 201 2.44 -3.88 9.64
CA VAL A 201 2.31 -4.15 11.09
C VAL A 201 1.30 -3.23 11.77
N THR A 202 0.50 -2.49 11.00
CA THR A 202 -0.53 -1.58 11.49
C THR A 202 -1.92 -2.00 11.02
N THR A 203 -2.94 -1.71 11.83
CA THR A 203 -4.37 -1.94 11.49
C THR A 203 -4.99 -0.67 10.91
N PRO A 204 -6.13 -0.76 10.21
CA PRO A 204 -6.84 0.42 9.72
C PRO A 204 -7.22 1.41 10.81
N GLU A 205 -7.45 0.96 12.05
CA GLU A 205 -7.73 1.84 13.20
C GLU A 205 -6.47 2.52 13.78
N GLY A 206 -5.29 2.22 13.25
CA GLY A 206 -4.02 2.79 13.69
C GLY A 206 -3.34 2.05 14.84
N ARG A 207 -3.78 0.83 15.17
CA ARG A 207 -3.11 -0.03 16.17
C ARG A 207 -1.99 -0.83 15.54
N TYR A 208 -1.05 -1.31 16.33
CA TYR A 208 0.00 -2.21 15.85
C TYR A 208 -0.40 -3.67 16.04
N LEU A 209 -0.04 -4.53 15.08
CA LEU A 209 -0.16 -5.99 15.16
C LEU A 209 0.86 -6.60 16.13
N LEU A 210 1.97 -5.89 16.37
CA LEU A 210 3.05 -6.34 17.23
C LEU A 210 3.16 -5.45 18.47
N THR A 211 3.57 -6.04 19.58
CA THR A 211 3.81 -5.39 20.87
C THR A 211 5.23 -5.66 21.35
N GLY A 212 5.69 -4.91 22.35
CA GLY A 212 7.04 -4.99 22.87
C GLY A 212 7.30 -3.98 23.97
N ASN A 213 8.54 -3.93 24.46
CA ASN A 213 8.94 -2.96 25.48
C ASN A 213 9.66 -1.76 24.82
N PRO A 214 9.07 -0.55 24.81
CA PRO A 214 9.70 0.63 24.22
C PRO A 214 11.03 1.03 24.89
N GLU A 215 11.25 0.66 26.16
CA GLU A 215 12.53 0.90 26.85
C GLU A 215 13.70 0.09 26.27
N LYS A 216 13.40 -0.95 25.49
CA LYS A 216 14.38 -1.80 24.81
C LYS A 216 14.49 -1.48 23.31
N ALA A 217 13.93 -0.35 22.87
CA ALA A 217 13.94 0.02 21.47
C ALA A 217 15.36 0.18 20.94
N MET A 218 15.63 -0.47 19.80
CA MET A 218 16.77 -0.14 18.99
C MET A 218 16.47 1.20 18.32
N MET A 219 17.29 2.21 18.60
CA MET A 219 17.19 3.52 17.97
C MET A 219 18.22 3.62 16.85
N ASP A 220 17.75 4.02 15.67
CA ASP A 220 18.60 4.45 14.58
C ASP A 220 18.25 5.89 14.24
N ASP A 221 19.15 6.80 14.60
CA ASP A 221 19.08 8.21 14.21
C ASP A 221 19.79 8.46 12.88
N GLY A 222 20.18 7.43 12.14
CA GLY A 222 20.91 7.52 10.87
C GLY A 222 22.33 8.06 11.03
N GLY A 223 22.89 8.07 12.24
CA GLY A 223 24.14 8.74 12.56
C GLY A 223 24.03 10.27 12.60
N TYR A 224 22.81 10.80 12.53
CA TYR A 224 22.53 12.23 12.71
C TYR A 224 22.39 12.51 14.20
N ALA A 225 23.54 12.61 14.88
CA ALA A 225 23.57 13.07 16.25
C ALA A 225 22.76 14.37 16.35
N THR A 226 21.76 14.39 17.22
CA THR A 226 20.92 15.56 17.56
C THR A 226 21.72 16.68 18.23
N THR A 227 23.05 16.70 18.06
CA THR A 227 23.95 17.76 18.47
C THR A 227 23.65 19.01 17.65
N SER A 228 22.70 19.78 18.19
CA SER A 228 22.74 21.24 18.20
C SER A 228 22.98 21.92 16.86
N ASP A 229 22.03 21.80 15.93
CA ASP A 229 21.81 22.90 14.98
C ASP A 229 20.33 23.29 14.86
N ALA A 230 19.64 23.27 16.00
CA ALA A 230 18.45 24.09 16.20
C ALA A 230 18.75 25.60 16.00
N SER A 231 20.03 25.99 15.89
CA SER A 231 20.52 27.33 15.55
C SER A 231 20.60 27.64 14.05
N LEU A 232 20.55 26.66 13.14
CA LEU A 232 20.70 26.92 11.69
C LEU A 232 19.38 27.13 10.93
N ALA A 233 18.23 27.10 11.61
CA ALA A 233 16.95 27.46 11.01
C ALA A 233 16.18 28.44 11.90
N ALA A 234 16.81 29.56 12.27
CA ALA A 234 16.03 30.76 12.58
C ALA A 234 15.37 31.20 11.26
N PHE A 235 14.15 30.70 11.03
CA PHE A 235 13.28 30.95 9.89
C PHE A 235 12.74 32.39 9.97
N ASP A 236 13.63 33.37 9.96
CA ASP A 236 13.33 34.79 10.07
C ASP A 236 14.02 35.57 8.94
N SER A 237 13.88 35.07 7.71
CA SER A 237 14.09 35.89 6.52
C SER A 237 12.73 36.28 5.97
N ASP A 238 12.45 37.58 5.96
CA ASP A 238 11.41 38.27 5.19
C ASP A 238 11.52 38.06 3.66
N ASP A 239 12.29 37.06 3.22
CA ASP A 239 12.51 36.69 1.83
C ASP A 239 11.45 35.67 1.42
N SER A 240 10.58 36.05 0.50
CA SER A 240 9.46 35.25 0.01
C SER A 240 9.87 34.01 -0.82
N ASP A 241 11.18 33.76 -0.95
CA ASP A 241 11.78 32.58 -1.60
C ASP A 241 12.03 31.47 -0.57
N ALA A 242 10.99 31.10 0.18
CA ALA A 242 10.99 29.99 1.12
C ALA A 242 11.61 28.73 0.48
N SER A 243 12.64 28.17 1.11
CA SER A 243 13.59 27.17 0.61
C SER A 243 13.10 26.27 -0.53
N ASP A 244 13.88 26.22 -1.63
CA ASP A 244 13.73 25.28 -2.75
C ASP A 244 13.87 23.79 -2.39
N PHE A 245 14.03 23.47 -1.09
CA PHE A 245 14.28 22.14 -0.56
C PHE A 245 13.23 21.75 0.47
N GLN A 246 12.98 20.45 0.57
CA GLN A 246 12.18 19.89 1.65
C GLN A 246 12.83 20.22 3.02
N PRO A 247 12.07 20.53 4.09
CA PRO A 247 12.66 20.69 5.41
C PRO A 247 13.32 19.39 5.87
N ASP A 248 14.57 19.49 6.32
CA ASP A 248 15.40 18.36 6.72
C ASP A 248 14.73 17.58 7.87
N PHE A 249 14.38 16.31 7.60
CA PHE A 249 13.76 15.34 8.51
C PHE A 249 12.41 15.72 9.14
N GLU A 250 11.95 16.96 9.12
CA GLU A 250 10.72 17.36 9.80
C GLU A 250 9.49 16.65 9.23
N TRP A 251 9.38 16.57 7.91
CA TRP A 251 8.30 15.81 7.27
C TRP A 251 8.40 14.30 7.55
N ALA A 252 9.62 13.76 7.64
CA ALA A 252 9.83 12.36 7.99
C ALA A 252 9.41 12.09 9.45
N LYS A 253 9.71 13.00 10.39
CA LYS A 253 9.25 12.94 11.78
C LYS A 253 7.73 12.99 11.87
N GLN A 254 7.09 13.91 11.15
CA GLN A 254 5.63 14.02 11.08
C GLN A 254 4.97 12.79 10.44
N ALA A 255 5.70 12.01 9.65
CA ALA A 255 5.23 10.78 9.02
C ALA A 255 5.60 9.49 9.81
N GLY A 256 6.35 9.61 10.91
CA GLY A 256 6.86 8.46 11.68
C GLY A 256 7.99 7.69 10.99
N GLU A 257 8.64 8.29 10.00
CA GLU A 257 9.73 7.69 9.21
C GLU A 257 11.11 7.98 9.84
N PHE A 258 11.18 8.91 10.80
CA PHE A 258 12.40 9.29 11.50
C PHE A 258 12.12 9.83 12.92
N PRO A 259 12.95 9.51 13.94
CA PRO A 259 14.03 8.52 13.92
C PRO A 259 13.46 7.09 13.82
N GLY A 260 14.29 6.12 13.44
CA GLY A 260 13.92 4.71 13.53
C GLY A 260 13.90 4.26 15.00
N ARG A 261 12.82 3.63 15.43
CA ARG A 261 12.67 3.03 16.77
C ARG A 261 11.93 1.71 16.65
N TRP A 262 12.65 0.60 16.82
CA TRP A 262 12.06 -0.75 16.71
C TRP A 262 12.15 -1.51 18.03
N PHE A 263 11.01 -2.00 18.51
CA PHE A 263 10.86 -2.76 19.76
C PHE A 263 9.71 -3.77 19.76
N ARG A 264 8.81 -3.73 18.77
CA ARG A 264 7.61 -4.57 18.67
C ARG A 264 7.92 -5.88 17.97
N LEU A 265 8.20 -6.90 18.77
CA LEU A 265 8.64 -8.22 18.29
C LEU A 265 7.66 -9.35 18.63
N ILE A 266 6.63 -9.06 19.42
CA ILE A 266 5.71 -10.08 19.95
C ILE A 266 4.34 -9.86 19.30
N PRO A 267 3.69 -10.88 18.71
CA PRO A 267 2.32 -10.74 18.21
C PRO A 267 1.36 -10.26 19.31
N ASP A 268 0.62 -9.19 19.05
CA ASP A 268 -0.42 -8.69 19.95
C ASP A 268 -1.72 -9.50 19.76
N PRO A 269 -2.21 -10.23 20.77
CA PRO A 269 -3.36 -11.12 20.60
C PRO A 269 -4.65 -10.41 20.18
N ALA A 270 -4.81 -9.12 20.51
CA ALA A 270 -6.05 -8.39 20.25
C ALA A 270 -6.15 -7.88 18.80
N THR A 271 -5.03 -7.82 18.08
CA THR A 271 -4.96 -7.26 16.72
C THR A 271 -4.40 -8.27 15.71
N PHE A 272 -3.33 -8.99 16.05
CA PHE A 272 -2.70 -9.98 15.18
C PHE A 272 -3.56 -11.23 15.03
N THR A 273 -4.04 -11.81 16.14
CA THR A 273 -4.77 -13.09 16.09
C THR A 273 -6.01 -13.03 15.20
N PRO A 274 -6.88 -11.99 15.27
CA PRO A 274 -8.02 -11.88 14.36
C PRO A 274 -7.61 -11.88 12.88
N LEU A 275 -6.54 -11.16 12.52
CA LEU A 275 -6.07 -11.08 11.15
C LEU A 275 -5.47 -12.42 10.69
N ALA A 276 -4.57 -13.02 11.49
CA ALA A 276 -3.96 -14.31 11.18
C ALA A 276 -5.01 -15.44 11.04
N VAL A 277 -6.02 -15.45 11.92
CA VAL A 277 -7.14 -16.40 11.83
C VAL A 277 -7.94 -16.19 10.54
N SER A 278 -8.20 -14.95 10.12
CA SER A 278 -8.94 -14.68 8.89
C SER A 278 -8.27 -15.27 7.64
N PHE A 279 -6.93 -15.21 7.56
CA PHE A 279 -6.18 -15.87 6.49
C PHE A 279 -6.30 -17.39 6.56
N ALA A 280 -6.12 -17.98 7.74
CA ALA A 280 -6.23 -19.43 7.92
C ALA A 280 -7.63 -19.95 7.55
N GLU A 281 -8.68 -19.19 7.89
CA GLU A 281 -10.06 -19.51 7.52
C GLU A 281 -10.32 -19.34 6.02
N ALA A 282 -9.73 -18.33 5.39
CA ALA A 282 -9.88 -18.12 3.96
C ALA A 282 -9.32 -19.30 3.14
N VAL A 283 -8.22 -19.92 3.57
CA VAL A 283 -7.68 -21.14 2.94
C VAL A 283 -8.74 -22.23 2.84
N ALA A 284 -9.52 -22.46 3.91
CA ALA A 284 -10.58 -23.48 3.90
C ALA A 284 -11.73 -23.14 2.93
N LYS A 285 -11.86 -21.87 2.55
CA LYS A 285 -12.88 -21.35 1.63
C LYS A 285 -12.36 -21.16 0.19
N MET A 286 -11.08 -21.44 -0.07
CA MET A 286 -10.44 -21.31 -1.39
C MET A 286 -10.00 -22.69 -1.92
N PRO A 287 -10.92 -23.46 -2.54
CA PRO A 287 -10.69 -24.89 -2.84
C PRO A 287 -9.58 -25.16 -3.86
N SER A 288 -9.22 -24.19 -4.69
CA SER A 288 -8.15 -24.32 -5.69
C SER A 288 -6.81 -23.74 -5.24
N LEU A 289 -6.74 -23.18 -4.03
CA LEU A 289 -5.54 -22.55 -3.52
C LEU A 289 -4.43 -23.59 -3.41
N ARG A 290 -3.32 -23.33 -4.11
CA ARG A 290 -2.11 -24.16 -4.08
C ARG A 290 -1.11 -23.62 -3.09
N ARG A 291 -0.96 -22.30 -3.07
CA ARG A 291 0.01 -21.64 -2.20
C ARG A 291 -0.49 -20.28 -1.75
N MET A 292 -0.25 -19.99 -0.49
CA MET A 292 -0.43 -18.66 0.08
C MET A 292 0.81 -18.29 0.87
N ASP A 293 1.34 -17.10 0.63
CA ASP A 293 2.46 -16.53 1.40
C ASP A 293 2.00 -15.18 1.97
N VAL A 294 2.12 -15.03 3.29
CA VAL A 294 1.78 -13.79 4.00
C VAL A 294 2.97 -13.35 4.82
N HIS A 295 3.43 -12.13 4.59
CA HIS A 295 4.54 -11.51 5.29
C HIS A 295 4.03 -10.34 6.12
N PHE A 296 4.30 -10.30 7.42
CA PHE A 296 3.90 -9.17 8.27
C PHE A 296 5.12 -8.31 8.57
N GLY A 297 5.08 -7.01 8.24
CA GLY A 297 6.13 -6.03 8.58
C GLY A 297 7.41 -6.13 7.75
N GLY A 298 7.36 -6.78 6.59
CA GLY A 298 8.46 -6.81 5.65
C GLY A 298 7.99 -7.20 4.26
N THR A 299 8.94 -7.29 3.33
CA THR A 299 8.69 -7.71 1.94
C THR A 299 9.71 -8.76 1.56
N ALA A 300 9.32 -9.74 0.74
CA ALA A 300 10.27 -10.78 0.30
C ALA A 300 11.51 -10.20 -0.43
N ALA A 301 11.39 -9.01 -1.02
CA ALA A 301 12.43 -8.37 -1.82
C ALA A 301 13.41 -7.51 -1.00
N ASN A 302 12.95 -6.76 0.01
CA ASN A 302 13.74 -5.66 0.57
C ASN A 302 13.98 -5.77 2.08
N THR A 303 13.15 -6.50 2.83
CA THR A 303 13.23 -6.57 4.29
C THR A 303 12.72 -7.91 4.80
N ARG A 304 13.54 -8.65 5.57
CA ARG A 304 13.09 -9.90 6.18
C ARG A 304 11.90 -9.60 7.10
N ALA A 305 10.73 -10.12 6.76
CA ALA A 305 9.53 -9.92 7.55
C ALA A 305 9.73 -10.49 8.96
N PRO A 306 9.36 -9.77 10.03
CA PRO A 306 9.44 -10.29 11.40
C PRO A 306 8.59 -11.55 11.58
N LEU A 307 7.49 -11.70 10.82
CA LEU A 307 6.65 -12.89 10.83
C LEU A 307 6.24 -13.28 9.40
N GLU A 308 6.20 -14.58 9.16
CA GLU A 308 5.72 -15.18 7.92
C GLU A 308 4.69 -16.26 8.24
N MET A 309 3.67 -16.37 7.40
CA MET A 309 2.69 -17.44 7.42
C MET A 309 2.51 -17.95 6.00
N SER A 310 2.69 -19.27 5.82
CA SER A 310 2.65 -19.88 4.50
C SER A 310 1.79 -21.14 4.51
N TYR A 311 1.02 -21.33 3.44
CA TYR A 311 0.22 -22.53 3.18
C TYR A 311 0.67 -23.17 1.87
N PHE A 312 0.73 -24.50 1.88
CA PHE A 312 1.06 -25.33 0.73
C PHE A 312 0.03 -26.46 0.64
N ALA A 313 -0.65 -26.56 -0.51
CA ALA A 313 -1.54 -27.67 -0.80
C ALA A 313 -0.74 -28.99 -0.91
N PRO A 314 -1.40 -30.15 -0.75
CA PRO A 314 -0.74 -31.45 -0.91
C PRO A 314 -0.02 -31.56 -2.26
N GLY A 315 1.28 -31.87 -2.23
CA GLY A 315 2.14 -32.01 -3.41
C GLY A 315 2.89 -30.75 -3.81
N GLU A 316 2.62 -29.59 -3.19
CA GLU A 316 3.41 -28.37 -3.39
C GLU A 316 4.72 -28.44 -2.60
N ALA A 317 5.82 -28.06 -3.25
CA ALA A 317 7.12 -28.00 -2.60
C ALA A 317 7.20 -26.79 -1.68
N ASN A 318 7.67 -26.98 -0.44
CA ASN A 318 8.07 -25.87 0.40
C ASN A 318 9.52 -25.48 0.03
N PRO A 319 9.76 -24.34 -0.63
CA PRO A 319 11.09 -23.92 -1.03
C PRO A 319 12.05 -23.76 0.17
N GLN A 320 11.54 -23.42 1.36
CA GLN A 320 12.37 -23.29 2.57
C GLN A 320 12.87 -24.64 3.12
N ARG A 321 12.21 -25.77 2.77
CA ARG A 321 12.68 -27.12 3.16
C ARG A 321 13.65 -27.74 2.15
N ALA A 322 13.77 -27.18 0.95
CA ALA A 322 14.67 -27.72 -0.08
C ALA A 322 16.16 -27.43 0.22
N GLU A 323 16.46 -26.48 1.11
CA GLU A 323 17.82 -26.14 1.53
C GLU A 323 18.29 -26.88 2.80
N GLU A 324 17.42 -27.68 3.44
CA GLU A 324 17.73 -28.43 4.68
C GLU A 324 18.02 -29.92 4.46
N VAL A 325 18.23 -30.39 3.22
CA VAL A 325 18.54 -31.80 2.87
C VAL A 325 19.88 -31.93 2.17
#